data_AF-A0ABD5MUK0-F1
#
_entry.id   AF-A0ABD5MUK0-F1
#
_cell.length_a   1.000
_cell.length_b   1.000
_cell.length_c   1.000
_cell.angle_alpha   90.00
_cell.angle_beta   90.00
_cell.angle_gamma   90.00
#
_symmetry.space_group_name_H-M   'P 1'
#
loop_
_entity.id
_entity.type
_entity.pdbx_description
1 polymer ?
#
loop_
_entity_poly.entity_id
_entity_poly.type
_entity_poly.pdbx_seq_one_letter_code
_entity_poly.pdbx_strand_id
1 'polypeptide(L)'
;MSLRRLGATTFAVGLFACLVSAVAFGVAWGGTEVFCPGPRRLAEYALVAVEGMPPTVRYTDGCNEFALSPLVQWSGLAAAVGLVLAAVGQATAG
;
A
#
# COMPACT_ATOMS: atom_id res chain seq x y z
N MET A 1 1.23 -1.63 -28.35
CA MET A 1 1.18 -2.86 -27.54
C MET A 1 -0.27 -3.18 -27.20
N SER A 2 -0.68 -4.45 -27.12
CA SER A 2 -2.06 -4.78 -26.70
C SER A 2 -2.27 -4.46 -25.22
N LEU A 3 -3.51 -4.08 -24.85
CA LEU A 3 -3.88 -3.77 -23.46
C LEU A 3 -3.52 -4.92 -22.50
N ARG A 4 -3.72 -6.16 -22.96
CA ARG A 4 -3.29 -7.39 -22.28
C ARG A 4 -1.80 -7.38 -21.91
N ARG A 5 -0.91 -7.08 -22.88
CA ARG A 5 0.54 -7.09 -22.65
C ARG A 5 0.94 -5.97 -21.72
N LEU A 6 0.37 -4.78 -21.92
CA LEU A 6 0.66 -3.61 -21.10
C LEU A 6 0.25 -3.84 -19.64
N GLY A 7 -0.95 -4.37 -19.41
CA GLY A 7 -1.40 -4.76 -18.07
C GLY A 7 -0.51 -5.83 -17.43
N ALA A 8 -0.15 -6.88 -18.17
CA ALA A 8 0.72 -7.94 -17.66
C ALA A 8 2.12 -7.42 -17.26
N THR A 9 2.70 -6.52 -18.06
CA THR A 9 3.99 -5.90 -17.72
C THR A 9 3.87 -4.99 -16.50
N THR A 10 2.82 -4.16 -16.41
CA THR A 10 2.60 -3.28 -15.25
C THR A 10 2.37 -4.11 -13.98
N PHE A 11 1.63 -5.21 -14.08
CA PHE A 11 1.43 -6.15 -12.98
C PHE A 11 2.76 -6.73 -12.49
N ALA A 12 3.56 -7.29 -13.40
CA ALA A 12 4.82 -7.93 -13.04
C ALA A 12 5.81 -6.94 -12.42
N VAL A 13 5.96 -5.75 -13.00
CA VAL A 13 6.86 -4.71 -12.48
C VAL A 13 6.36 -4.19 -11.14
N GLY A 14 5.07 -3.91 -11.00
CA GLY A 14 4.47 -3.47 -9.74
C GLY A 14 4.65 -4.49 -8.63
N LEU A 15 4.37 -5.76 -8.91
CA LEU A 15 4.52 -6.85 -7.94
C LEU A 15 6.00 -7.04 -7.54
N PHE A 16 6.91 -7.02 -8.51
CA PHE A 16 8.34 -7.14 -8.24
C PHE A 16 8.83 -5.99 -7.36
N ALA A 17 8.51 -4.74 -7.70
CA ALA A 17 8.89 -3.57 -6.92
C ALA A 17 8.26 -3.62 -5.50
N CYS A 18 7.04 -4.13 -5.38
CA CYS A 18 6.35 -4.30 -4.10
C CYS A 18 7.07 -5.29 -3.19
N LEU A 19 7.39 -6.48 -3.72
CA LEU A 19 8.11 -7.50 -2.96
C LEU A 19 9.50 -7.05 -2.55
N VAL A 20 10.25 -6.43 -3.47
CA VAL A 20 11.59 -5.89 -3.16
C VAL A 20 11.49 -4.81 -2.07
N SER A 21 10.54 -3.89 -2.18
CA SER A 21 10.36 -2.83 -1.19
C SER A 21 9.93 -3.37 0.17
N ALA A 22 9.01 -4.34 0.19
CA ALA A 22 8.53 -4.98 1.41
C ALA A 22 9.66 -5.73 2.13
N VAL A 23 10.53 -6.42 1.39
CA VAL A 23 11.67 -7.15 1.96
C VAL A 23 12.78 -6.21 2.43
N ALA A 24 13.11 -5.18 1.64
CA ALA A 24 14.24 -4.30 1.93
C ALA A 24 13.93 -3.27 3.03
N PHE A 25 12.70 -2.76 3.08
CA PHE A 25 12.32 -1.63 3.94
C PHE A 25 11.18 -1.93 4.91
N GLY A 26 10.54 -3.10 4.79
CA GLY A 26 9.33 -3.43 5.53
C GLY A 26 8.06 -2.86 4.88
N VAL A 27 6.91 -3.41 5.29
CA VAL A 27 5.59 -3.01 4.80
C VAL A 27 5.00 -1.82 5.56
N ALA A 28 5.45 -1.62 6.79
CA ALA A 28 4.99 -0.57 7.68
C ALA A 28 6.11 -0.23 8.65
N TRP A 29 6.07 0.99 9.19
CA TRP A 29 6.83 1.36 10.37
C TRP A 29 5.85 1.75 11.47
N GLY A 30 6.25 1.48 12.72
CA GLY A 30 5.43 1.74 13.90
C GLY A 30 6.26 2.37 15.01
N GLY A 31 5.58 3.16 15.83
CA GLY A 31 6.11 3.73 17.06
C GLY A 31 5.10 3.59 18.19
N THR A 32 5.59 3.39 19.40
CA THR A 32 4.75 3.31 20.61
C THR A 32 5.02 4.54 21.48
N GLU A 33 3.97 5.29 21.79
CA GLU A 33 4.08 6.37 22.77
C GLU A 33 4.18 5.78 24.19
N VAL A 34 5.30 6.04 24.87
CA VAL A 34 5.56 5.55 26.23
C VAL A 34 4.59 6.19 27.24
N PHE A 35 4.18 7.43 26.99
CA PHE A 35 3.23 8.14 27.85
C PHE A 35 2.01 8.57 27.06
N CYS A 36 0.94 7.78 27.18
CA CYS A 36 -0.29 7.94 26.40
C CYS A 36 -1.50 8.04 27.33
N PRO A 37 -1.69 9.20 27.99
CA PRO A 37 -2.89 9.47 28.77
C PRO A 37 -4.08 9.87 27.88
N GLY A 38 -5.30 9.64 28.35
CA GLY A 38 -6.51 10.14 27.72
C GLY A 38 -7.18 9.17 26.72
N PRO A 39 -8.16 9.67 25.94
CA PRO A 39 -9.10 8.82 25.19
C PRO A 39 -8.48 8.03 24.05
N ARG A 40 -7.29 8.41 23.55
CA ARG A 40 -6.57 7.64 22.52
C ARG A 40 -6.22 6.23 22.98
N ARG A 41 -6.01 6.02 24.28
CA ARG A 41 -5.73 4.69 24.86
C ARG A 41 -6.85 3.68 24.64
N LEU A 42 -8.09 4.15 24.44
CA LEU A 42 -9.28 3.31 24.29
C LEU A 42 -9.66 3.05 22.82
N ALA A 43 -8.97 3.69 21.87
CA ALA A 43 -9.26 3.52 20.45
C ALA A 43 -8.51 2.30 19.91
N GLU A 44 -9.20 1.20 19.58
CA GLU A 44 -8.54 0.00 19.06
C GLU A 44 -8.03 0.17 17.62
N TYR A 45 -8.75 0.89 16.74
CA TYR A 45 -8.26 1.20 15.39
C TYR A 45 -8.88 2.52 14.89
N ALA A 46 -8.05 3.50 14.56
CA ALA A 46 -8.49 4.74 13.91
C ALA A 46 -7.57 5.14 12.76
N LEU A 47 -8.16 5.48 11.61
CA LEU A 47 -7.44 6.13 10.52
C LEU A 47 -7.13 7.57 10.97
N VAL A 48 -5.85 7.89 11.09
CA VAL A 48 -5.43 9.20 11.60
C VAL A 48 -5.37 10.19 10.45
N ALA A 49 -4.68 9.80 9.36
CA ALA A 49 -4.48 10.68 8.23
C ALA A 49 -4.03 9.92 6.98
N VAL A 50 -4.23 10.58 5.83
CA VAL A 50 -3.53 10.28 4.58
C VAL A 50 -2.62 11.48 4.31
N GLU A 51 -1.31 11.30 4.51
CA GLU A 51 -0.34 12.41 4.53
C GLU A 51 0.88 12.12 3.67
N GLY A 52 1.51 13.19 3.16
CA GLY A 52 2.76 13.16 2.41
C GLY A 52 2.61 13.13 0.88
N MET A 53 3.77 13.18 0.19
CA MET A 53 3.88 12.94 -1.24
C MET A 53 5.13 12.07 -1.48
N PRO A 54 4.98 10.79 -1.87
CA PRO A 54 3.74 10.06 -2.10
C PRO A 54 2.87 9.90 -0.83
N PRO A 55 1.52 9.91 -0.95
CA PRO A 55 0.62 9.78 0.19
C PRO A 55 0.83 8.44 0.89
N THR A 56 0.86 8.50 2.21
CA THR A 56 1.01 7.36 3.13
C THR A 56 -0.22 7.28 4.01
N VAL A 57 -0.64 6.06 4.32
CA VAL A 57 -1.77 5.83 5.24
C VAL A 57 -1.22 5.67 6.65
N ARG A 58 -1.72 6.47 7.58
CA ARG A 58 -1.42 6.37 9.01
C ARG A 58 -2.64 5.88 9.77
N TYR A 59 -2.42 4.90 10.64
CA TYR A 59 -3.45 4.40 11.56
C TYR A 59 -2.89 4.28 12.97
N THR A 60 -3.78 4.42 13.96
CA THR A 60 -3.46 4.19 15.36
C THR A 60 -4.18 2.95 15.86
N ASP A 61 -3.48 2.16 16.66
CA ASP A 61 -4.04 1.13 17.54
C ASP A 61 -3.67 1.50 18.97
N GLY A 62 -4.60 2.17 19.64
CA GLY A 62 -4.42 2.79 20.94
C GLY A 62 -3.29 3.83 20.93
N CYS A 63 -2.21 3.47 21.61
CA CYS A 63 -1.01 4.29 21.77
C CYS A 63 0.11 3.94 20.78
N ASN A 64 -0.19 3.02 19.85
CA ASN A 64 0.71 2.67 18.77
C ASN A 64 0.30 3.46 17.54
N GLU A 65 1.25 4.16 16.93
CA GLU A 65 1.09 4.78 15.63
C GLU A 65 1.80 3.93 14.59
N PHE A 66 1.12 3.69 13.47
CA PHE A 66 1.67 2.98 12.33
C PHE A 66 1.53 3.84 11.09
N ALA A 67 2.52 3.76 10.21
CA ALA A 67 2.36 4.22 8.84
C ALA A 67 2.81 3.15 7.85
N LEU A 68 2.04 3.02 6.79
CA LEU A 68 2.32 2.08 5.72
C LEU A 68 3.38 2.64 4.76
N SER A 69 4.24 1.77 4.26
CA SER A 69 5.30 2.14 3.32
C SER A 69 4.71 2.60 1.98
N PRO A 70 4.94 3.86 1.55
CA PRO A 70 4.41 4.36 0.29
C PRO A 70 4.97 3.58 -0.89
N LEU A 71 6.22 3.13 -0.83
CA LEU A 71 6.81 2.31 -1.88
C LEU A 71 6.02 1.02 -2.08
N VAL A 72 5.67 0.33 -0.99
CA VAL A 72 4.86 -0.90 -1.01
C VAL A 72 3.43 -0.60 -1.47
N GLN A 73 2.83 0.49 -1.01
CA GLN A 73 1.48 0.88 -1.42
C GLN A 73 1.37 1.18 -2.92
N TRP A 74 2.27 2.01 -3.45
CA TRP A 74 2.20 2.46 -4.84
C TRP A 74 2.58 1.36 -5.83
N SER A 75 3.57 0.54 -5.50
CA SER A 75 3.92 -0.63 -6.29
C SER A 75 2.83 -1.70 -6.24
N GLY A 76 2.20 -1.93 -5.08
CA GLY A 76 1.01 -2.77 -4.94
C GLY A 76 -0.18 -2.26 -5.75
N LEU A 77 -0.43 -0.94 -5.75
CA LEU A 77 -1.46 -0.32 -6.57
C LEU A 77 -1.17 -0.50 -8.07
N ALA A 78 0.07 -0.27 -8.49
CA ALA A 78 0.49 -0.52 -9.87
C ALA A 78 0.28 -1.99 -10.26
N ALA A 79 0.55 -2.93 -9.36
CA ALA A 79 0.26 -4.34 -9.57
C ALA A 79 -1.24 -4.57 -9.78
N ALA A 80 -2.09 -4.09 -8.86
CA ALA A 80 -3.54 -4.23 -8.96
C ALA A 80 -4.11 -3.64 -10.26
N VAL A 81 -3.69 -2.43 -10.63
CA VAL A 81 -4.08 -1.77 -11.88
C VAL A 81 -3.61 -2.60 -13.10
N GLY A 82 -2.37 -3.08 -13.08
CA GLY A 82 -1.84 -3.96 -14.12
C GLY A 82 -2.68 -5.23 -14.30
N LEU A 83 -3.08 -5.86 -13.20
CA LEU A 83 -3.94 -7.04 -13.22
C LEU A 83 -5.30 -6.74 -13.86
N VAL A 84 -5.95 -5.63 -13.46
CA VAL A 84 -7.23 -5.19 -14.04
C VAL A 84 -7.08 -4.93 -15.53
N LEU A 85 -6.05 -4.19 -15.95
CA LEU A 85 -5.80 -3.91 -17.37
C LEU A 85 -5.54 -5.19 -18.18
N ALA A 86 -4.82 -6.15 -17.60
CA ALA A 86 -4.57 -7.43 -18.23
C ALA A 86 -5.87 -8.22 -18.41
N ALA A 87 -6.74 -8.24 -17.39
CA ALA A 87 -8.03 -8.92 -17.41
C ALA A 87 -9.00 -8.29 -18.42
N VAL A 88 -9.14 -6.96 -18.42
CA VAL A 88 -9.93 -6.22 -19.42
C VAL A 88 -9.40 -6.51 -20.82
N GLY A 89 -8.08 -6.48 -20.99
CA GLY A 89 -7.44 -6.80 -22.26
C GLY A 89 -7.63 -8.25 -22.72
N GLN A 90 -7.92 -9.21 -21.82
CA GLN A 90 -8.39 -10.54 -22.23
C GLN A 90 -9.83 -10.50 -22.72
N ALA A 91 -10.70 -9.87 -21.92
CA ALA A 91 -12.14 -9.89 -22.14
C ALA A 91 -12.54 -9.21 -23.45
N THR A 92 -11.83 -8.16 -23.86
CA THR A 92 -12.10 -7.43 -25.10
C THR A 92 -11.35 -7.97 -26.33
N ALA A 93 -10.50 -8.98 -26.14
CA ALA A 93 -9.74 -9.61 -27.24
C ALA A 93 -10.41 -10.90 -27.75
N GLY A 94 -11.54 -11.29 -27.15
CA GLY A 94 -12.42 -12.37 -27.60
C GLY A 94 -13.46 -11.92 -28.60
#